data_AF-A0A933V0S2-F1
#
_entry.id   AF-A0A933V0S2-F1
#
_cell.length_a   1.000
_cell.length_b   1.000
_cell.length_c   1.000
_cell.angle_alpha   90.00
_cell.angle_beta   90.00
_cell.angle_gamma   90.00
#
_symmetry.space_group_name_H-M   'P 1'
#
loop_
_entity.id
_entity.type
_entity.pdbx_description
1 polymer ?
#
loop_
_entity_poly.entity_id
_entity_poly.type
_entity_poly.pdbx_seq_one_letter_code
_entity_poly.pdbx_strand_id
1 'polypeptide(L)'
;MRSHHIIPLFLLLSIMLGAQTPAAKPVNIGIIEFQGGAGIAPADVKTVSEIFRNELVNANVYTVLERGKMDEILKEQSFQQSGCTSTECAVQIGKMLNMQKMMYGTMSKLGAKYYLIITVVDIETSKVEKSVSDSTEGLDDLAKAIKRVVDQLVGGKRIVQSGVSPFLKVRKLIADDIFANTNTIVKEAPYITDAEKVQLVREFKKDFWSPLWLGIAPGFGIGSFTQGDGWGGLVGLGVDVVAWAAFFTQLGISAKEDEYKWIPPTSSLFYSSSGSTMYYKYTNGSVYSNSQDYKTYQDLDRQRGFILTSFFVLFFGNKVYQIVRPIVYTLSFNDAMSKSLGIPLVFDYNIHTGTRYALGIQEEYLGLRMTARY
;
A
#
# COMPACT_ATOMS: atom_id res chain seq x y z
N MET A 1 -32.35 24.94 -57.43
CA MET A 1 -31.13 24.92 -56.61
C MET A 1 -31.49 25.24 -55.16
N ARG A 2 -31.17 24.30 -54.25
CA ARG A 2 -30.88 24.44 -52.80
C ARG A 2 -31.82 25.29 -51.91
N SER A 3 -32.74 24.62 -51.20
CA SER A 3 -33.37 25.14 -49.96
C SER A 3 -33.24 24.14 -48.78
N HIS A 4 -32.02 23.66 -48.50
CA HIS A 4 -31.77 22.67 -47.43
C HIS A 4 -30.65 23.05 -46.44
N HIS A 5 -30.27 24.32 -46.32
CA HIS A 5 -29.12 24.73 -45.49
C HIS A 5 -29.44 25.64 -44.30
N ILE A 6 -30.72 25.96 -44.01
CA ILE A 6 -31.06 26.90 -42.93
C ILE A 6 -31.41 26.19 -41.60
N ILE A 7 -31.83 24.93 -41.64
CA ILE A 7 -32.25 24.17 -40.46
C ILE A 7 -31.07 23.65 -39.58
N PRO A 8 -29.86 23.33 -40.07
CA PRO A 8 -28.80 22.83 -39.19
C PRO A 8 -28.09 23.94 -38.41
N LEU A 9 -28.26 25.22 -38.81
CA LEU A 9 -27.61 26.36 -38.14
C LEU A 9 -28.36 26.81 -36.88
N PHE A 10 -29.69 26.68 -36.86
CA PHE A 10 -30.52 27.06 -35.70
C PHE A 10 -30.45 26.05 -34.55
N LEU A 11 -30.19 24.76 -34.86
CA LEU A 11 -30.03 23.69 -33.88
C LEU A 11 -28.62 23.66 -33.24
N LEU A 12 -27.64 24.28 -33.90
CA LEU A 12 -26.27 24.47 -33.38
C LEU A 12 -26.15 25.72 -32.49
N LEU A 13 -27.01 26.72 -32.67
CA LEU A 13 -26.99 27.95 -31.86
C LEU A 13 -27.67 27.74 -30.48
N SER A 14 -28.58 26.77 -30.36
CA SER A 14 -29.29 26.46 -29.11
C SER A 14 -28.44 25.67 -28.10
N ILE A 15 -27.27 25.17 -28.50
CA ILE A 15 -26.33 24.44 -27.61
C ILE A 15 -25.29 25.40 -26.97
N MET A 16 -25.23 26.66 -27.41
CA MET A 16 -24.28 27.67 -26.90
C MET A 16 -24.86 28.61 -25.83
N LEU A 17 -26.08 28.38 -25.36
CA LEU A 17 -26.55 28.95 -24.09
C LEU A 17 -26.02 28.07 -22.94
N GLY A 18 -24.71 28.12 -22.76
CA GLY A 18 -24.03 27.50 -21.64
C GLY A 18 -24.68 27.99 -20.34
N ALA A 19 -25.03 27.04 -19.49
CA ALA A 19 -25.41 27.29 -18.12
C ALA A 19 -24.30 28.12 -17.45
N GLN A 20 -24.54 29.42 -17.30
CA GLN A 20 -23.80 30.21 -16.33
C GLN A 20 -24.25 29.69 -14.98
N THR A 21 -23.45 28.81 -14.37
CA THR A 21 -23.60 28.52 -12.96
C THR A 21 -23.49 29.86 -12.23
N PRO A 22 -24.51 30.31 -11.49
CA PRO A 22 -24.36 31.52 -10.70
C PRO A 22 -23.18 31.27 -9.77
N ALA A 23 -22.17 32.15 -9.84
CA ALA A 23 -21.08 32.15 -8.88
C ALA A 23 -21.73 32.17 -7.49
N ALA A 24 -21.57 31.09 -6.74
CA ALA A 24 -22.15 30.98 -5.41
C ALA A 24 -21.64 32.16 -4.59
N LYS A 25 -22.56 33.01 -4.10
CA LYS A 25 -22.18 34.15 -3.27
C LYS A 25 -21.42 33.63 -2.05
N PRO A 26 -20.30 34.27 -1.66
CA PRO A 26 -19.51 33.84 -0.51
C PRO A 26 -20.38 33.88 0.75
N VAL A 27 -20.29 32.82 1.56
CA VAL A 27 -21.11 32.64 2.76
C VAL A 27 -20.69 33.64 3.83
N ASN A 28 -21.65 34.36 4.41
CA ASN A 28 -21.38 35.33 5.48
C ASN A 28 -21.18 34.60 6.82
N ILE A 29 -20.04 34.86 7.47
CA ILE A 29 -19.65 34.20 8.72
C ILE A 29 -19.24 35.21 9.80
N GLY A 30 -19.76 35.01 11.02
CA GLY A 30 -19.31 35.73 12.21
C GLY A 30 -18.37 34.89 13.07
N ILE A 31 -17.37 35.52 13.69
CA ILE A 31 -16.44 34.88 14.61
C ILE A 31 -16.60 35.51 15.98
N ILE A 32 -17.11 34.75 16.94
CA ILE A 32 -17.18 35.14 18.36
C ILE A 32 -15.78 35.09 18.95
N GLU A 33 -15.47 36.05 19.83
CA GLU A 33 -14.18 36.08 20.53
C GLU A 33 -13.97 34.76 21.30
N PHE A 34 -12.79 34.17 21.12
CA PHE A 34 -12.47 32.90 21.75
C PHE A 34 -12.38 33.06 23.26
N GLN A 35 -12.60 31.96 23.99
CA GLN A 35 -12.53 31.95 25.44
C GLN A 35 -11.36 31.13 25.96
N GLY A 36 -10.73 31.63 27.02
CA GLY A 36 -9.66 30.95 27.72
C GLY A 36 -10.19 29.98 28.77
N GLY A 37 -9.69 28.74 28.74
CA GLY A 37 -9.79 27.81 29.84
C GLY A 37 -8.75 28.09 30.93
N ALA A 38 -8.74 27.24 31.98
CA ALA A 38 -7.81 27.39 33.09
C ALA A 38 -6.34 27.39 32.63
N GLY A 39 -5.55 28.34 33.14
CA GLY A 39 -4.10 28.41 32.88
C GLY A 39 -3.68 29.18 31.62
N ILE A 40 -4.56 30.00 31.05
CA ILE A 40 -4.28 30.84 29.89
C ILE A 40 -4.62 32.31 30.18
N ALA A 41 -3.76 33.24 29.75
CA ALA A 41 -4.03 34.67 29.90
C ALA A 41 -5.09 35.14 28.89
N PRO A 42 -6.06 35.99 29.29
CA PRO A 42 -7.07 36.52 28.37
C PRO A 42 -6.49 37.27 27.17
N ALA A 43 -5.33 37.92 27.35
CA ALA A 43 -4.61 38.60 26.27
C ALA A 43 -4.19 37.62 25.15
N ASP A 44 -3.67 36.46 25.52
CA ASP A 44 -3.22 35.43 24.55
C ASP A 44 -4.41 34.93 23.73
N VAL A 45 -5.56 34.68 24.38
CA VAL A 45 -6.78 34.22 23.70
C VAL A 45 -7.29 35.25 22.70
N LYS A 46 -7.26 36.54 23.08
CA LYS A 46 -7.65 37.64 22.20
C LYS A 46 -6.75 37.71 20.96
N THR A 47 -5.43 37.63 21.16
CA THR A 47 -4.46 37.60 20.06
C THR A 47 -4.71 36.39 19.14
N VAL A 48 -4.97 35.22 19.70
CA VAL A 48 -5.29 34.00 18.92
C VAL A 48 -6.57 34.16 18.10
N SER A 49 -7.61 34.76 18.67
CA SER A 49 -8.85 35.04 17.96
C SER A 49 -8.65 36.02 16.79
N GLU A 50 -7.76 37.01 16.94
CA GLU A 50 -7.39 37.95 15.88
C GLU A 50 -6.55 37.30 14.78
N ILE A 51 -5.54 36.50 15.14
CA ILE A 51 -4.74 35.74 14.16
C ILE A 51 -5.64 34.78 13.38
N PHE A 52 -6.53 34.05 14.07
CA PHE A 52 -7.49 33.16 13.41
C PHE A 52 -8.41 33.91 12.44
N ARG A 53 -8.95 35.07 12.86
CA ARG A 53 -9.79 35.90 11.99
C ARG A 53 -9.04 36.34 10.74
N ASN A 54 -7.79 36.77 10.88
CA ASN A 54 -6.95 37.18 9.75
C ASN A 54 -6.65 36.01 8.81
N GLU A 55 -6.31 34.83 9.33
CA GLU A 55 -6.09 33.62 8.52
C GLU A 55 -7.36 33.21 7.77
N LEU A 56 -8.54 33.32 8.39
CA LEU A 56 -9.81 33.00 7.73
C LEU A 56 -10.15 34.00 6.62
N VAL A 57 -9.87 35.29 6.81
CA VAL A 57 -10.00 36.32 5.78
C VAL A 57 -9.03 36.04 4.62
N ASN A 58 -7.78 35.72 4.91
CA ASN A 58 -6.75 35.40 3.91
C ASN A 58 -7.11 34.16 3.08
N ALA A 59 -7.83 33.20 3.67
CA ALA A 59 -8.28 32.00 2.97
C ALA A 59 -9.35 32.30 1.91
N ASN A 60 -10.01 33.47 1.96
CA ASN A 60 -10.92 34.01 0.94
C ASN A 60 -12.09 33.07 0.53
N VAL A 61 -12.59 32.27 1.48
CA VAL A 61 -13.73 31.35 1.27
C VAL A 61 -15.02 31.87 1.90
N TYR A 62 -14.91 32.69 2.95
CA TYR A 62 -16.06 33.28 3.64
C TYR A 62 -16.00 34.80 3.61
N THR A 63 -17.17 35.45 3.62
CA THR A 63 -17.27 36.87 3.95
C THR A 63 -17.27 37.00 5.47
N VAL A 64 -16.12 37.31 6.05
CA VAL A 64 -15.95 37.40 7.51
C VAL A 64 -16.43 38.76 8.02
N LEU A 65 -17.32 38.77 9.00
CA LEU A 65 -17.73 40.00 9.68
C LEU A 65 -16.58 40.58 10.51
N GLU A 66 -16.30 41.86 10.31
CA GLU A 66 -15.31 42.61 11.08
C GLU A 66 -15.70 42.70 12.56
N ARG A 67 -14.70 42.57 13.45
CA ARG A 67 -14.90 42.67 14.90
C ARG A 67 -15.60 43.97 15.31
N GLY A 68 -15.15 45.11 14.79
CA GLY A 68 -15.71 46.43 15.15
C GLY A 68 -17.20 46.54 14.83
N LYS A 69 -17.63 46.03 13.67
CA LYS A 69 -19.05 46.01 13.26
C LYS A 69 -19.88 45.07 14.12
N MET A 70 -19.31 43.91 14.48
CA MET A 70 -19.97 42.99 15.40
C MET A 70 -20.17 43.61 16.79
N ASP A 71 -19.15 44.32 17.31
CA ASP A 71 -19.20 44.98 18.62
C ASP A 71 -20.20 46.15 18.63
N GLU A 72 -20.30 46.91 17.53
CA GLU A 72 -21.27 48.00 17.35
C GLU A 72 -22.72 47.47 17.43
N ILE A 73 -23.04 46.47 16.60
CA ILE A 73 -24.40 45.91 16.55
C ILE A 73 -24.79 45.26 17.88
N LEU A 74 -23.86 44.56 18.54
CA LEU A 74 -24.14 43.92 19.83
C LEU A 74 -24.31 44.93 20.97
N LYS A 75 -23.63 46.08 20.92
CA LYS A 75 -23.84 47.19 21.86
C LYS A 75 -25.22 47.83 21.68
N GLU A 76 -25.67 48.02 20.44
CA GLU A 76 -27.01 48.56 20.16
C GLU A 76 -28.12 47.66 20.72
N GLN A 77 -27.92 46.34 20.67
CA GLN A 77 -28.86 45.35 21.20
C GLN A 77 -28.68 45.06 22.70
N SER A 78 -27.82 45.83 23.41
CA SER A 78 -27.49 45.62 24.84
C SER A 78 -27.03 44.19 25.17
N PHE A 79 -26.40 43.50 24.22
CA PHE A 79 -26.00 42.11 24.37
C PHE A 79 -24.58 42.02 24.97
N GLN A 80 -24.42 41.26 26.05
CA GLN A 80 -23.10 41.05 26.67
C GLN A 80 -22.36 39.92 25.95
N GLN A 81 -21.17 40.23 25.41
CA GLN A 81 -20.35 39.27 24.66
C GLN A 81 -19.67 38.19 25.52
N SER A 82 -19.59 38.38 26.84
CA SER A 82 -18.86 37.48 27.72
C SER A 82 -19.63 36.16 27.94
N GLY A 83 -19.01 35.03 27.60
CA GLY A 83 -19.54 33.70 27.99
C GLY A 83 -20.23 32.89 26.89
N CYS A 84 -20.20 33.35 25.63
CA CYS A 84 -20.77 32.61 24.50
C CYS A 84 -19.92 31.41 24.03
N THR A 85 -19.98 30.28 24.73
CA THR A 85 -19.35 29.00 24.32
C THR A 85 -20.34 27.93 23.92
N SER A 86 -21.63 28.25 23.89
CA SER A 86 -22.69 27.30 23.54
C SER A 86 -23.21 27.56 22.12
N THR A 87 -23.68 26.50 21.48
CA THR A 87 -24.29 26.57 20.15
C THR A 87 -25.50 27.49 20.17
N GLU A 88 -26.30 27.47 21.23
CA GLU A 88 -27.51 28.28 21.38
C GLU A 88 -27.18 29.78 21.39
N CYS A 89 -26.13 30.15 22.12
CA CYS A 89 -25.67 31.53 22.16
C CYS A 89 -25.13 31.99 20.79
N ALA A 90 -24.34 31.14 20.13
CA ALA A 90 -23.85 31.45 18.79
C ALA A 90 -24.98 31.61 17.76
N VAL A 91 -26.03 30.80 17.85
CA VAL A 91 -27.24 30.92 17.01
C VAL A 91 -27.97 32.24 17.25
N GLN A 92 -28.14 32.65 18.51
CA GLN A 92 -28.81 33.92 18.83
C GLN A 92 -28.04 35.12 18.27
N ILE A 93 -26.72 35.16 18.48
CA ILE A 93 -25.83 36.20 17.94
C ILE A 93 -25.88 36.20 16.41
N GLY A 94 -25.77 35.03 15.77
CA GLY A 94 -25.80 34.93 14.31
C GLY A 94 -27.10 35.42 13.70
N LYS A 95 -28.25 35.15 14.35
CA LYS A 95 -29.56 35.67 13.91
C LYS A 95 -29.64 37.18 14.01
N MET A 96 -29.14 37.77 15.09
CA MET A 96 -29.10 39.23 15.26
C MET A 96 -28.20 39.91 14.21
N LEU A 97 -27.07 39.28 13.88
CA LEU A 97 -26.10 39.80 12.91
C LEU A 97 -26.43 39.43 11.45
N ASN A 98 -27.53 38.72 11.20
CA ASN A 98 -27.90 38.18 9.88
C ASN A 98 -26.78 37.37 9.21
N MET A 99 -26.09 36.54 10.00
CA MET A 99 -25.03 35.65 9.54
C MET A 99 -25.60 34.27 9.16
N GLN A 100 -25.03 33.65 8.14
CA GLN A 100 -25.40 32.28 7.74
C GLN A 100 -24.70 31.23 8.62
N LYS A 101 -23.46 31.55 9.04
CA LYS A 101 -22.65 30.69 9.89
C LYS A 101 -22.04 31.50 11.03
N MET A 102 -21.82 30.86 12.16
CA MET A 102 -21.06 31.43 13.28
C MET A 102 -19.95 30.49 13.72
N MET A 103 -18.81 31.04 14.09
CA MET A 103 -17.69 30.33 14.70
C MET A 103 -17.49 30.80 16.13
N TYR A 104 -17.29 29.85 17.04
CA TYR A 104 -16.81 30.10 18.39
C TYR A 104 -15.70 29.12 18.73
N GLY A 105 -14.87 29.45 19.70
CA GLY A 105 -13.73 28.61 20.05
C GLY A 105 -13.26 28.79 21.48
N THR A 106 -12.54 27.79 21.94
CA THR A 106 -11.91 27.79 23.27
C THR A 106 -10.44 27.44 23.14
N MET A 107 -9.61 28.11 23.93
CA MET A 107 -8.20 27.77 24.09
C MET A 107 -7.99 27.31 25.53
N SER A 108 -7.43 26.12 25.73
CA SER A 108 -7.21 25.52 27.06
C SER A 108 -5.79 24.99 27.19
N LYS A 109 -5.24 24.98 28.41
CA LYS A 109 -3.92 24.41 28.68
C LYS A 109 -4.07 23.11 29.48
N LEU A 110 -3.40 22.05 29.04
CA LEU A 110 -3.33 20.77 29.75
C LEU A 110 -1.88 20.30 29.78
N GLY A 111 -1.30 20.29 30.99
CA GLY A 111 0.13 20.01 31.17
C GLY A 111 1.00 21.06 30.45
N ALA A 112 1.87 20.58 29.56
CA ALA A 112 2.72 21.43 28.73
C ALA A 112 2.07 21.83 27.39
N LYS A 113 0.86 21.35 27.09
CA LYS A 113 0.22 21.55 25.77
C LYS A 113 -0.92 22.55 25.83
N TYR A 114 -1.02 23.37 24.79
CA TYR A 114 -2.14 24.24 24.49
C TYR A 114 -3.06 23.55 23.50
N TYR A 115 -4.37 23.62 23.74
CA TYR A 115 -5.41 23.05 22.91
C TYR A 115 -6.30 24.17 22.40
N LEU A 116 -6.50 24.22 21.09
CA LEU A 116 -7.42 25.14 20.43
C LEU A 116 -8.56 24.33 19.83
N ILE A 117 -9.80 24.64 20.19
CA ILE A 117 -11.00 23.99 19.68
C ILE A 117 -11.89 25.06 19.06
N ILE A 118 -12.33 24.87 17.82
CA ILE A 118 -13.18 25.81 17.08
C ILE A 118 -14.37 25.05 16.50
N THR A 119 -15.55 25.62 16.68
CA THR A 119 -16.82 25.03 16.24
C THR A 119 -17.54 25.99 15.32
N VAL A 120 -18.01 25.46 14.19
CA VAL A 120 -18.84 26.13 13.18
C VAL A 120 -20.29 25.69 13.35
N VAL A 121 -21.18 26.65 13.44
CA VAL A 121 -22.62 26.45 13.57
C VAL A 121 -23.31 27.07 12.37
N ASP A 122 -24.21 26.29 11.78
CA ASP A 122 -25.15 26.76 10.78
C ASP A 122 -26.36 27.39 11.48
N ILE A 123 -26.66 28.65 11.15
CA ILE A 123 -27.63 29.47 11.90
C ILE A 123 -29.07 29.13 11.51
N GLU A 124 -29.29 28.74 10.27
CA GLU A 124 -30.60 28.35 9.76
C GLU A 124 -31.06 27.04 10.41
N THR A 125 -30.20 26.03 10.40
CA THR A 125 -30.47 24.71 10.97
C THR A 125 -30.23 24.64 12.47
N SER A 126 -29.53 25.63 13.04
CA SER A 126 -29.10 25.67 14.46
C SER A 126 -28.27 24.45 14.86
N LYS A 127 -27.54 23.85 13.92
CA LYS A 127 -26.71 22.65 14.13
C LYS A 127 -25.23 22.97 13.98
N VAL A 128 -24.41 22.24 14.73
CA VAL A 128 -22.97 22.22 14.53
C VAL A 128 -22.68 21.56 13.18
N GLU A 129 -22.09 22.31 12.26
CA GLU A 129 -21.66 21.81 10.95
C GLU A 129 -20.31 21.11 11.07
N LYS A 130 -19.39 21.70 11.85
CA LYS A 130 -18.01 21.24 11.94
C LYS A 130 -17.39 21.68 13.25
N SER A 131 -16.57 20.82 13.85
CA SER A 131 -15.73 21.19 14.98
C SER A 131 -14.33 20.65 14.73
N VAL A 132 -13.32 21.47 14.95
CA VAL A 132 -11.92 21.19 14.67
C VAL A 132 -11.10 21.53 15.91
N SER A 133 -10.13 20.67 16.23
CA SER A 133 -9.18 20.92 17.29
C SER A 133 -7.76 20.62 16.87
N ASP A 134 -6.81 21.37 17.44
CA ASP A 134 -5.38 21.11 17.32
C ASP A 134 -4.68 21.45 18.64
N SER A 135 -3.47 20.91 18.82
CA SER A 135 -2.66 21.13 20.02
C SER A 135 -1.21 21.48 19.71
N THR A 136 -0.59 22.26 20.59
CA THR A 136 0.80 22.69 20.46
C THR A 136 1.53 22.59 21.80
N GLU A 137 2.84 22.39 21.75
CA GLU A 137 3.69 22.32 22.94
C GLU A 137 4.18 23.70 23.41
N GLY A 138 4.06 24.72 22.57
CA GLY A 138 4.47 26.08 22.89
C GLY A 138 3.69 27.15 22.11
N LEU A 139 3.68 28.36 22.65
CA LEU A 139 3.04 29.54 22.04
C LEU A 139 3.63 29.88 20.66
N ASP A 140 4.91 29.61 20.43
CA ASP A 140 5.58 29.92 19.16
C ASP A 140 5.04 29.09 17.98
N ASP A 141 4.50 27.90 18.25
CA ASP A 141 3.90 27.03 17.23
C ASP A 141 2.38 27.27 17.05
N LEU A 142 1.80 28.19 17.82
CA LEU A 142 0.37 28.46 17.83
C LEU A 142 -0.11 29.02 16.49
N ALA A 143 0.69 29.89 15.85
CA ALA A 143 0.39 30.40 14.51
C ALA A 143 0.27 29.27 13.47
N LYS A 144 1.15 28.25 13.55
CA LYS A 144 1.08 27.08 12.65
C LYS A 144 -0.16 26.24 12.94
N ALA A 145 -0.52 26.07 14.21
CA ALA A 145 -1.75 25.35 14.58
C ALA A 145 -3.01 26.09 14.09
N ILE A 146 -3.07 27.41 14.27
CA ILE A 146 -4.17 28.23 13.75
C ILE A 146 -4.31 28.05 12.24
N LYS A 147 -3.19 28.11 11.50
CA LYS A 147 -3.21 27.89 10.05
C LYS A 147 -3.73 26.49 9.69
N ARG A 148 -3.26 25.43 10.37
CA ARG A 148 -3.78 24.07 10.15
C ARG A 148 -5.27 23.95 10.46
N VAL A 149 -5.74 24.61 11.51
CA VAL A 149 -7.17 24.63 11.87
C VAL A 149 -7.98 25.37 10.80
N VAL A 150 -7.51 26.51 10.30
CA VAL A 150 -8.15 27.26 9.21
C VAL A 150 -8.16 26.44 7.92
N ASP A 151 -7.06 25.82 7.54
CA ASP A 151 -6.96 24.93 6.38
C ASP A 151 -7.96 23.77 6.51
N GLN A 152 -8.10 23.20 7.71
CA GLN A 152 -9.08 22.16 7.98
C GLN A 152 -10.51 22.68 7.92
N LEU A 153 -10.79 23.91 8.34
CA LEU A 153 -12.12 24.52 8.29
C LEU A 153 -12.54 24.89 6.87
N VAL A 154 -11.66 25.58 6.14
CA VAL A 154 -11.86 26.14 4.79
C VAL A 154 -11.72 25.07 3.70
N GLY A 155 -10.83 24.11 3.90
CA GLY A 155 -10.64 23.00 3.00
C GLY A 155 -11.93 22.17 2.89
N GLY A 156 -12.49 22.13 1.69
CA GLY A 156 -13.53 21.18 1.27
C GLY A 156 -13.05 19.72 1.23
N LYS A 157 -12.08 19.34 2.07
CA LYS A 157 -11.61 17.96 2.27
C LYS A 157 -11.24 17.72 3.75
N ARG A 158 -12.09 16.90 4.35
CA ARG A 158 -11.89 15.99 5.52
C ARG A 158 -11.92 16.63 6.91
N ILE A 159 -13.11 16.46 7.47
CA ILE A 159 -13.47 16.40 8.88
C ILE A 159 -12.40 15.65 9.69
N VAL A 160 -11.84 16.31 10.72
CA VAL A 160 -11.27 15.63 11.89
C VAL A 160 -12.45 15.15 12.72
N GLN A 161 -12.99 13.99 12.36
CA GLN A 161 -13.64 13.12 13.31
C GLN A 161 -12.72 11.93 13.48
N SER A 162 -12.63 11.41 14.70
CA SER A 162 -11.97 10.14 15.02
C SER A 162 -12.36 9.07 13.98
N GLY A 163 -11.49 8.84 12.98
CA GLY A 163 -11.83 8.07 11.78
C GLY A 163 -10.87 8.36 10.62
N VAL A 164 -9.73 7.66 10.63
CA VAL A 164 -8.72 7.46 9.57
C VAL A 164 -9.05 8.13 8.21
N SER A 165 -8.19 9.06 7.76
CA SER A 165 -8.33 9.73 6.45
C SER A 165 -8.58 8.71 5.32
N PRO A 166 -9.47 8.96 4.34
CA PRO A 166 -9.72 7.95 3.30
C PRO A 166 -8.47 7.55 2.49
N PHE A 167 -7.45 8.40 2.42
CA PHE A 167 -6.12 8.00 1.96
C PHE A 167 -5.52 6.91 2.85
N LEU A 168 -5.48 7.15 4.16
CA LEU A 168 -4.94 6.21 5.14
C LEU A 168 -5.81 4.94 5.27
N LYS A 169 -7.13 5.04 5.00
CA LYS A 169 -8.07 3.91 4.93
C LYS A 169 -7.79 3.04 3.72
N VAL A 170 -7.69 3.64 2.53
CA VAL A 170 -7.33 2.92 1.30
C VAL A 170 -5.92 2.32 1.40
N ARG A 171 -4.96 3.10 1.92
CA ARG A 171 -3.61 2.62 2.23
C ARG A 171 -3.62 1.39 3.13
N LYS A 172 -4.42 1.43 4.21
CA LYS A 172 -4.56 0.29 5.13
C LYS A 172 -5.20 -0.93 4.42
N LEU A 173 -6.26 -0.73 3.65
CA LEU A 173 -6.92 -1.82 2.90
C LEU A 173 -5.97 -2.48 1.89
N ILE A 174 -5.12 -1.70 1.21
CA ILE A 174 -4.09 -2.21 0.30
C ILE A 174 -2.99 -2.96 1.06
N ALA A 175 -2.56 -2.43 2.21
CA ALA A 175 -1.54 -3.04 3.05
C ALA A 175 -1.99 -4.35 3.69
N ASP A 176 -3.27 -4.44 4.09
CA ASP A 176 -3.86 -5.63 4.71
C ASP A 176 -3.99 -6.76 3.67
N ASP A 177 -4.78 -6.54 2.61
CA ASP A 177 -4.86 -7.42 1.44
C ASP A 177 -5.68 -6.75 0.34
N ILE A 178 -5.04 -6.44 -0.79
CA ILE A 178 -5.71 -5.79 -1.91
C ILE A 178 -6.79 -6.68 -2.55
N PHE A 179 -6.58 -8.00 -2.60
CA PHE A 179 -7.49 -8.93 -3.28
C PHE A 179 -8.79 -9.09 -2.49
N ALA A 180 -8.66 -9.24 -1.16
CA ALA A 180 -9.82 -9.31 -0.27
C ALA A 180 -10.61 -7.98 -0.24
N ASN A 181 -9.91 -6.84 -0.37
CA ASN A 181 -10.50 -5.51 -0.16
C ASN A 181 -10.80 -4.73 -1.45
N THR A 182 -10.64 -5.33 -2.63
CA THR A 182 -10.80 -4.67 -3.94
C THR A 182 -12.10 -3.87 -4.04
N ASN A 183 -13.24 -4.46 -3.68
CA ASN A 183 -14.55 -3.80 -3.78
C ASN A 183 -14.66 -2.58 -2.85
N THR A 184 -14.05 -2.65 -1.67
CA THR A 184 -14.04 -1.55 -0.70
C THR A 184 -13.12 -0.44 -1.21
N ILE A 185 -11.96 -0.79 -1.77
CA ILE A 185 -11.02 0.18 -2.35
C ILE A 185 -11.67 0.91 -3.53
N VAL A 186 -12.37 0.22 -4.42
CA VAL A 186 -13.09 0.83 -5.56
C VAL A 186 -14.14 1.83 -5.08
N LYS A 187 -14.85 1.54 -3.98
CA LYS A 187 -15.84 2.46 -3.40
C LYS A 187 -15.19 3.68 -2.74
N GLU A 188 -14.00 3.53 -2.20
CA GLU A 188 -13.29 4.57 -1.47
C GLU A 188 -12.36 5.42 -2.37
N ALA A 189 -11.94 4.88 -3.52
CA ALA A 189 -11.05 5.50 -4.49
C ALA A 189 -11.53 6.86 -5.05
N PRO A 190 -12.84 7.14 -5.22
CA PRO A 190 -13.32 8.46 -5.63
C PRO A 190 -13.05 9.56 -4.59
N TYR A 191 -12.85 9.20 -3.32
CA TYR A 191 -12.65 10.17 -2.24
C TYR A 191 -11.18 10.58 -2.03
N ILE A 192 -10.24 10.00 -2.79
CA ILE A 192 -8.80 10.35 -2.81
C ILE A 192 -8.42 11.08 -4.10
N THR A 193 -7.49 12.03 -4.02
CA THR A 193 -6.96 12.77 -5.18
C THR A 193 -6.15 11.87 -6.10
N ASP A 194 -6.01 12.25 -7.36
CA ASP A 194 -5.17 11.49 -8.30
C ASP A 194 -3.69 11.51 -7.91
N ALA A 195 -3.21 12.59 -7.29
CA ALA A 195 -1.87 12.64 -6.71
C ALA A 195 -1.67 11.61 -5.58
N GLU A 196 -2.66 11.48 -4.67
CA GLU A 196 -2.68 10.48 -3.60
C GLU A 196 -2.76 9.05 -4.17
N LYS A 197 -3.54 8.82 -5.23
CA LYS A 197 -3.59 7.50 -5.90
C LYS A 197 -2.24 7.14 -6.50
N VAL A 198 -1.57 8.07 -7.19
CA VAL A 198 -0.22 7.87 -7.75
C VAL A 198 0.81 7.64 -6.64
N GLN A 199 0.63 8.24 -5.47
CA GLN A 199 1.47 7.97 -4.30
C GLN A 199 1.28 6.54 -3.78
N LEU A 200 0.04 6.06 -3.64
CA LEU A 200 -0.26 4.68 -3.21
C LEU A 200 0.31 3.65 -4.18
N VAL A 201 0.16 3.91 -5.47
CA VAL A 201 0.75 3.06 -6.50
C VAL A 201 2.26 3.00 -6.34
N ARG A 202 2.94 4.14 -6.17
CA ARG A 202 4.40 4.16 -5.95
C ARG A 202 4.83 3.45 -4.67
N GLU A 203 4.03 3.54 -3.61
CA GLU A 203 4.33 2.91 -2.32
C GLU A 203 4.19 1.38 -2.37
N PHE A 204 3.15 0.86 -2.99
CA PHE A 204 2.82 -0.58 -2.97
C PHE A 204 3.23 -1.34 -4.21
N LYS A 205 3.68 -0.68 -5.28
CA LYS A 205 4.10 -1.33 -6.53
C LYS A 205 5.08 -2.46 -6.22
N LYS A 206 4.78 -3.64 -6.75
CA LYS A 206 5.65 -4.81 -6.62
C LYS A 206 6.64 -4.85 -7.76
N ASP A 207 7.91 -5.07 -7.42
CA ASP A 207 8.99 -5.22 -8.38
C ASP A 207 8.91 -6.56 -9.10
N PHE A 208 9.06 -6.51 -10.42
CA PHE A 208 9.03 -7.69 -11.28
C PHE A 208 10.32 -8.52 -11.18
N TRP A 209 11.48 -7.87 -10.99
CA TRP A 209 12.79 -8.50 -11.13
C TRP A 209 13.34 -9.13 -9.85
N SER A 210 12.94 -8.65 -8.67
CA SER A 210 13.39 -9.20 -7.38
C SER A 210 13.16 -10.71 -7.20
N PRO A 211 12.05 -11.31 -7.63
CA PRO A 211 11.77 -12.72 -7.41
C PRO A 211 12.54 -13.62 -8.39
N LEU A 212 12.87 -13.09 -9.58
CA LEU A 212 13.63 -13.82 -10.58
C LEU A 212 15.02 -14.13 -10.06
N TRP A 213 15.71 -13.13 -9.51
CA TRP A 213 17.05 -13.32 -8.92
C TRP A 213 17.03 -14.19 -7.66
N LEU A 214 16.00 -14.06 -6.83
CA LEU A 214 15.89 -14.82 -5.57
C LEU A 214 15.41 -16.27 -5.78
N GLY A 215 14.65 -16.54 -6.84
CA GLY A 215 14.20 -17.88 -7.20
C GLY A 215 15.28 -18.75 -7.85
N ILE A 216 16.25 -18.12 -8.54
CA ILE A 216 17.39 -18.80 -9.16
C ILE A 216 18.43 -19.25 -8.12
N ALA A 217 18.57 -18.50 -7.02
CA ALA A 217 19.41 -18.93 -5.92
C ALA A 217 18.89 -20.26 -5.31
N PRO A 218 19.76 -21.11 -4.73
CA PRO A 218 19.35 -22.18 -3.84
C PRO A 218 18.75 -21.58 -2.57
N GLY A 219 17.55 -21.03 -2.72
CA GLY A 219 16.80 -20.29 -1.72
C GLY A 219 15.46 -20.98 -1.52
N PHE A 220 15.20 -21.22 -0.24
CA PHE A 220 14.04 -21.82 0.40
C PHE A 220 12.71 -21.07 0.13
N GLY A 221 12.24 -21.00 -1.12
CA GLY A 221 10.98 -20.30 -1.46
C GLY A 221 10.96 -18.79 -1.16
N ILE A 222 12.13 -18.16 -1.01
CA ILE A 222 12.29 -16.78 -0.51
C ILE A 222 11.65 -15.74 -1.44
N GLY A 223 11.58 -16.01 -2.75
CA GLY A 223 11.01 -15.09 -3.74
C GLY A 223 9.55 -14.68 -3.44
N SER A 224 8.68 -15.63 -3.09
CA SER A 224 7.28 -15.33 -2.73
C SER A 224 7.18 -14.47 -1.46
N PHE A 225 8.04 -14.71 -0.46
CA PHE A 225 8.06 -13.91 0.77
C PHE A 225 8.47 -12.46 0.51
N THR A 226 9.44 -12.23 -0.38
CA THR A 226 9.85 -10.84 -0.71
C THR A 226 8.76 -10.02 -1.38
N GLN A 227 7.75 -10.67 -1.96
CA GLN A 227 6.58 -10.02 -2.51
C GLN A 227 5.39 -9.94 -1.55
N GLY A 228 5.44 -10.61 -0.40
CA GLY A 228 4.32 -10.72 0.53
C GLY A 228 3.35 -11.87 0.27
N ASP A 229 3.64 -12.77 -0.69
CA ASP A 229 2.89 -14.04 -0.86
C ASP A 229 3.36 -15.07 0.17
N GLY A 230 2.86 -14.94 1.41
CA GLY A 230 3.22 -15.83 2.52
C GLY A 230 2.84 -17.30 2.28
N TRP A 231 1.71 -17.55 1.63
CA TRP A 231 1.26 -18.91 1.31
C TRP A 231 2.11 -19.56 0.23
N GLY A 232 2.46 -18.83 -0.83
CA GLY A 232 3.38 -19.33 -1.85
C GLY A 232 4.77 -19.61 -1.31
N GLY A 233 5.25 -18.73 -0.42
CA GLY A 233 6.51 -18.92 0.28
C GLY A 233 6.51 -20.17 1.15
N LEU A 234 5.45 -20.40 1.93
CA LEU A 234 5.32 -21.59 2.79
C LEU A 234 5.27 -22.90 1.99
N VAL A 235 4.51 -22.92 0.90
CA VAL A 235 4.45 -24.09 0.01
C VAL A 235 5.83 -24.34 -0.62
N GLY A 236 6.49 -23.29 -1.13
CA GLY A 236 7.83 -23.41 -1.70
C GLY A 236 8.86 -23.94 -0.70
N LEU A 237 8.83 -23.44 0.53
CA LEU A 237 9.64 -23.91 1.67
C LEU A 237 9.43 -25.39 1.96
N GLY A 238 8.17 -25.81 2.10
CA GLY A 238 7.83 -27.20 2.42
C GLY A 238 8.35 -28.16 1.35
N VAL A 239 8.16 -27.82 0.08
CA VAL A 239 8.65 -28.63 -1.04
C VAL A 239 10.18 -28.64 -1.09
N ASP A 240 10.86 -27.51 -0.82
CA ASP A 240 12.33 -27.47 -0.75
C ASP A 240 12.89 -28.33 0.37
N VAL A 241 12.30 -28.29 1.57
CA VAL A 241 12.73 -29.12 2.70
C VAL A 241 12.57 -30.61 2.38
N VAL A 242 11.44 -31.01 1.77
CA VAL A 242 11.22 -32.39 1.36
C VAL A 242 12.21 -32.81 0.28
N ALA A 243 12.49 -31.94 -0.70
CA ALA A 243 13.46 -32.21 -1.76
C ALA A 243 14.88 -32.38 -1.19
N TRP A 244 15.32 -31.47 -0.30
CA TRP A 244 16.63 -31.57 0.35
C TRP A 244 16.73 -32.76 1.30
N ALA A 245 15.68 -33.06 2.08
CA ALA A 245 15.66 -34.24 2.94
C ALA A 245 15.76 -35.53 2.11
N ALA A 246 15.03 -35.61 0.98
CA ALA A 246 15.15 -36.72 0.04
C ALA A 246 16.58 -36.82 -0.51
N PHE A 247 17.18 -35.69 -0.92
CA PHE A 247 18.55 -35.65 -1.42
C PHE A 247 19.59 -36.14 -0.38
N PHE A 248 19.55 -35.62 0.85
CA PHE A 248 20.53 -36.00 1.89
C PHE A 248 20.31 -37.40 2.42
N THR A 249 19.06 -37.84 2.57
CA THR A 249 18.77 -39.24 2.95
C THR A 249 19.30 -40.18 1.87
N GLN A 250 19.16 -39.81 0.60
CA GLN A 250 19.67 -40.59 -0.51
C GLN A 250 21.19 -40.62 -0.58
N LEU A 251 21.88 -39.50 -0.33
CA LEU A 251 23.34 -39.45 -0.20
C LEU A 251 23.83 -40.32 0.97
N GLY A 252 23.12 -40.29 2.10
CA GLY A 252 23.42 -41.13 3.26
C GLY A 252 23.22 -42.63 2.99
N ILE A 253 22.16 -43.01 2.27
CA ILE A 253 21.96 -44.39 1.82
C ILE A 253 23.09 -44.81 0.87
N SER A 254 23.47 -43.96 -0.08
CA SER A 254 24.57 -44.26 -1.01
C SER A 254 25.90 -44.45 -0.29
N ALA A 255 26.20 -43.62 0.72
CA ALA A 255 27.42 -43.72 1.51
C ALA A 255 27.44 -44.94 2.44
N LYS A 256 26.27 -45.40 2.91
CA LYS A 256 26.15 -46.63 3.71
C LYS A 256 26.20 -47.89 2.86
N GLU A 257 25.72 -47.84 1.63
CA GLU A 257 25.89 -48.94 0.67
C GLU A 257 27.35 -49.21 0.30
N ASP A 258 28.23 -48.22 0.43
CA ASP A 258 29.68 -48.41 0.25
C ASP A 258 30.31 -49.30 1.35
N GLU A 259 29.56 -49.72 2.39
CA GLU A 259 29.97 -50.83 3.29
C GLU A 259 29.93 -52.21 2.61
N TYR A 260 29.16 -52.36 1.52
CA TYR A 260 29.12 -53.59 0.72
C TYR A 260 30.22 -53.55 -0.35
N LYS A 261 31.05 -54.61 -0.40
CA LYS A 261 32.16 -54.68 -1.37
C LYS A 261 31.63 -54.91 -2.79
N TRP A 262 32.21 -54.21 -3.75
CA TRP A 262 31.82 -54.29 -5.16
C TRP A 262 32.40 -55.53 -5.86
N ILE A 263 31.57 -56.30 -6.59
CA ILE A 263 32.04 -57.40 -7.45
C ILE A 263 32.14 -56.91 -8.91
N PRO A 264 33.33 -56.94 -9.52
CA PRO A 264 33.51 -56.58 -10.93
C PRO A 264 32.79 -57.57 -11.86
N PRO A 265 32.35 -57.13 -13.05
CA PRO A 265 31.59 -57.95 -13.99
C PRO A 265 32.34 -59.16 -14.59
N THR A 266 33.63 -59.35 -14.28
CA THR A 266 34.49 -60.41 -14.83
C THR A 266 34.65 -61.64 -13.91
N SER A 267 33.93 -61.70 -12.78
CA SER A 267 33.97 -62.84 -11.85
C SER A 267 32.91 -63.90 -12.16
N SER A 268 33.27 -65.18 -12.05
CA SER A 268 32.33 -66.30 -12.21
C SER A 268 31.75 -66.76 -10.86
N LEU A 269 30.45 -67.07 -10.84
CA LEU A 269 29.69 -67.53 -9.67
C LEU A 269 29.58 -69.06 -9.65
N PHE A 270 29.73 -69.66 -8.46
CA PHE A 270 29.63 -71.09 -8.23
C PHE A 270 28.77 -71.41 -7.02
N TYR A 271 27.92 -72.43 -7.12
CA TYR A 271 27.14 -72.96 -6.01
C TYR A 271 27.85 -74.14 -5.35
N SER A 272 27.81 -74.21 -4.01
CA SER A 272 28.18 -75.41 -3.26
C SER A 272 27.31 -76.61 -3.68
N SER A 273 27.87 -77.81 -3.72
CA SER A 273 27.14 -79.06 -3.95
C SER A 273 26.09 -79.38 -2.88
N SER A 274 26.09 -78.67 -1.74
CA SER A 274 25.04 -78.72 -0.71
C SER A 274 23.88 -77.74 -0.94
N GLY A 275 23.92 -76.91 -2.00
CA GLY A 275 22.85 -75.99 -2.40
C GLY A 275 22.66 -74.74 -1.53
N SER A 276 23.38 -74.59 -0.42
CA SER A 276 23.09 -73.56 0.60
C SER A 276 24.06 -72.37 0.63
N THR A 277 25.13 -72.35 -0.16
CA THR A 277 26.13 -71.27 -0.11
C THR A 277 26.70 -70.95 -1.50
N MET A 278 26.74 -69.66 -1.82
CA MET A 278 27.21 -69.09 -3.08
C MET A 278 28.65 -68.56 -2.91
N TYR A 279 29.51 -68.85 -3.89
CA TYR A 279 30.90 -68.40 -3.95
C TYR A 279 31.15 -67.64 -5.26
N TYR A 280 32.02 -66.64 -5.23
CA TYR A 280 32.50 -65.96 -6.44
C TYR A 280 34.02 -66.12 -6.58
N LYS A 281 34.52 -66.21 -7.82
CA LYS A 281 35.94 -66.37 -8.13
C LYS A 281 36.42 -65.19 -8.99
N TYR A 282 37.50 -64.54 -8.54
CA TYR A 282 38.18 -63.54 -9.36
C TYR A 282 39.00 -64.20 -10.46
N THR A 283 39.01 -63.59 -11.64
CA THR A 283 39.67 -64.10 -12.86
C THR A 283 41.20 -64.24 -12.71
N ASN A 284 41.80 -63.73 -11.62
CA ASN A 284 43.25 -63.73 -11.43
C ASN A 284 43.74 -64.11 -10.00
N GLY A 285 42.98 -64.89 -9.24
CA GLY A 285 43.44 -65.34 -7.91
C GLY A 285 42.50 -66.33 -7.20
N SER A 286 43.09 -67.23 -6.41
CA SER A 286 42.44 -68.32 -5.67
C SER A 286 41.97 -67.86 -4.28
N VAL A 287 40.96 -67.00 -4.21
CA VAL A 287 40.29 -66.65 -2.94
C VAL A 287 38.79 -66.86 -3.11
N TYR A 288 38.21 -67.67 -2.23
CA TYR A 288 36.78 -67.97 -2.15
C TYR A 288 36.21 -67.25 -0.92
N SER A 289 35.22 -66.37 -1.08
CA SER A 289 34.52 -65.70 0.01
C SER A 289 33.02 -65.98 -0.06
N ASN A 290 32.37 -66.09 1.10
CA ASN A 290 30.91 -66.26 1.24
C ASN A 290 30.18 -65.06 0.62
N SER A 291 29.16 -65.28 -0.21
CA SER A 291 28.48 -64.22 -0.99
C SER A 291 27.33 -63.51 -0.28
N GLN A 292 27.04 -63.80 1.00
CA GLN A 292 25.90 -63.17 1.69
C GLN A 292 26.04 -61.63 1.84
N ASP A 293 27.25 -61.08 1.67
CA ASP A 293 27.55 -59.65 1.87
C ASP A 293 27.75 -58.82 0.57
N TYR A 294 27.21 -59.23 -0.59
CA TYR A 294 27.50 -58.56 -1.88
C TYR A 294 26.25 -58.26 -2.72
N LYS A 295 26.16 -57.04 -3.29
CA LYS A 295 25.13 -56.62 -4.27
C LYS A 295 25.74 -56.54 -5.68
N THR A 296 24.98 -56.91 -6.72
CA THR A 296 25.46 -56.80 -8.12
C THR A 296 25.28 -55.39 -8.70
N TYR A 297 26.10 -55.01 -9.70
CA TYR A 297 26.04 -53.68 -10.33
C TYR A 297 24.67 -53.37 -10.97
N GLN A 298 24.00 -54.38 -11.54
CA GLN A 298 22.66 -54.22 -12.11
C GLN A 298 21.57 -53.92 -11.06
N ASP A 299 21.75 -54.38 -9.81
CA ASP A 299 20.85 -54.09 -8.70
C ASP A 299 21.03 -52.66 -8.16
N LEU A 300 22.26 -52.12 -8.25
CA LEU A 300 22.61 -50.75 -7.85
C LEU A 300 22.18 -49.69 -8.88
N ASP A 301 22.31 -49.99 -10.17
CA ASP A 301 22.12 -49.00 -11.25
C ASP A 301 20.64 -48.67 -11.52
N ARG A 302 19.75 -49.67 -11.36
CA ARG A 302 18.30 -49.49 -11.61
C ARG A 302 17.60 -48.63 -10.56
N GLN A 303 18.01 -48.72 -9.30
CA GLN A 303 17.51 -47.86 -8.22
C GLN A 303 18.15 -46.46 -8.28
N ARG A 304 19.45 -46.34 -8.54
CA ARG A 304 20.15 -45.04 -8.62
C ARG A 304 19.63 -44.16 -9.77
N GLY A 305 19.41 -44.72 -10.96
CA GLY A 305 18.89 -43.98 -12.12
C GLY A 305 17.45 -43.47 -11.94
N PHE A 306 16.56 -44.29 -11.36
CA PHE A 306 15.16 -43.89 -11.08
C PHE A 306 15.08 -42.81 -10.00
N ILE A 307 15.97 -42.85 -9.00
CA ILE A 307 15.92 -41.93 -7.86
C ILE A 307 16.56 -40.58 -8.19
N LEU A 308 17.68 -40.55 -8.91
CA LEU A 308 18.28 -39.30 -9.39
C LEU A 308 17.36 -38.54 -10.33
N THR A 309 16.67 -39.24 -11.24
CA THR A 309 15.68 -38.61 -12.13
C THR A 309 14.46 -38.10 -11.35
N SER A 310 13.98 -38.83 -10.34
CA SER A 310 12.85 -38.40 -9.49
C SER A 310 13.18 -37.15 -8.65
N PHE A 311 14.37 -37.07 -8.04
CA PHE A 311 14.82 -35.86 -7.35
C PHE A 311 14.95 -34.67 -8.30
N PHE A 312 15.56 -34.88 -9.47
CA PHE A 312 15.76 -33.82 -10.46
C PHE A 312 14.42 -33.25 -10.95
N VAL A 313 13.43 -34.11 -11.21
CA VAL A 313 12.08 -33.68 -11.62
C VAL A 313 11.37 -32.90 -10.52
N LEU A 314 11.43 -33.35 -9.27
CA LEU A 314 10.82 -32.64 -8.13
C LEU A 314 11.50 -31.29 -7.87
N PHE A 315 12.83 -31.24 -7.92
CA PHE A 315 13.59 -30.01 -7.68
C PHE A 315 13.38 -28.98 -8.80
N PHE A 316 13.52 -29.38 -10.07
CA PHE A 316 13.32 -28.46 -11.20
C PHE A 316 11.86 -28.05 -11.36
N GLY A 317 10.90 -28.98 -11.18
CA GLY A 317 9.48 -28.66 -11.18
C GLY A 317 9.11 -27.64 -10.10
N ASN A 318 9.66 -27.80 -8.90
CA ASN A 318 9.49 -26.84 -7.81
C ASN A 318 10.16 -25.48 -8.13
N LYS A 319 11.35 -25.47 -8.74
CA LYS A 319 12.03 -24.22 -9.12
C LYS A 319 11.28 -23.42 -10.17
N VAL A 320 10.69 -24.08 -11.16
CA VAL A 320 9.80 -23.43 -12.14
C VAL A 320 8.60 -22.80 -11.41
N TYR A 321 7.98 -23.53 -10.48
CA TYR A 321 6.88 -23.00 -9.68
C TYR A 321 7.29 -21.78 -8.85
N GLN A 322 8.46 -21.83 -8.19
CA GLN A 322 9.01 -20.73 -7.39
C GLN A 322 9.37 -19.49 -8.22
N ILE A 323 9.61 -19.62 -9.52
CA ILE A 323 9.85 -18.49 -10.42
C ILE A 323 8.51 -17.94 -10.93
N VAL A 324 7.65 -18.82 -11.44
CA VAL A 324 6.40 -18.43 -12.11
C VAL A 324 5.41 -17.83 -11.13
N ARG A 325 5.23 -18.42 -9.94
CA ARG A 325 4.19 -17.99 -8.99
C ARG A 325 4.38 -16.54 -8.51
N PRO A 326 5.56 -16.11 -8.04
CA PRO A 326 5.80 -14.70 -7.69
C PRO A 326 5.55 -13.74 -8.86
N ILE A 327 5.92 -14.14 -10.08
CA ILE A 327 5.70 -13.32 -11.27
C ILE A 327 4.20 -13.10 -11.49
N VAL A 328 3.42 -14.20 -11.50
CA VAL A 328 1.96 -14.15 -11.66
C VAL A 328 1.35 -13.30 -10.55
N TYR A 329 1.76 -13.51 -9.30
CA TYR A 329 1.27 -12.73 -8.15
C TYR A 329 1.54 -11.23 -8.32
N THR A 330 2.74 -10.83 -8.71
CA THR A 330 3.08 -9.41 -8.94
C THR A 330 2.24 -8.79 -10.06
N LEU A 331 2.06 -9.50 -11.17
CA LEU A 331 1.23 -9.01 -12.27
C LEU A 331 -0.24 -8.85 -11.82
N SER A 332 -0.78 -9.86 -11.15
CA SER A 332 -2.15 -9.82 -10.62
C SER A 332 -2.35 -8.73 -9.57
N PHE A 333 -1.38 -8.52 -8.68
CA PHE A 333 -1.43 -7.49 -7.64
C PHE A 333 -1.40 -6.09 -8.25
N ASN A 334 -0.48 -5.85 -9.18
CA ASN A 334 -0.35 -4.56 -9.84
C ASN A 334 -1.58 -4.24 -10.72
N ASP A 335 -2.16 -5.23 -11.41
CA ASP A 335 -3.41 -5.10 -12.18
C ASP A 335 -4.61 -4.82 -11.27
N ALA A 336 -4.76 -5.56 -10.17
CA ALA A 336 -5.81 -5.33 -9.18
C ALA A 336 -5.72 -3.91 -8.60
N MET A 337 -4.51 -3.42 -8.33
CA MET A 337 -4.28 -2.06 -7.83
C MET A 337 -4.65 -0.99 -8.85
N SER A 338 -4.22 -1.15 -10.11
CA SER A 338 -4.56 -0.26 -11.22
C SER A 338 -6.08 -0.13 -11.37
N LYS A 339 -6.78 -1.27 -11.44
CA LYS A 339 -8.24 -1.32 -11.57
C LYS A 339 -8.96 -0.72 -10.37
N SER A 340 -8.47 -1.01 -9.16
CA SER A 340 -9.10 -0.53 -7.92
C SER A 340 -8.99 0.98 -7.74
N LEU A 341 -7.88 1.58 -8.19
CA LEU A 341 -7.62 3.02 -8.09
C LEU A 341 -8.07 3.80 -9.32
N GLY A 342 -8.38 3.12 -10.43
CA GLY A 342 -8.78 3.75 -11.69
C GLY A 342 -7.62 4.45 -12.40
N ILE A 343 -6.38 4.02 -12.17
CA ILE A 343 -5.19 4.54 -12.89
C ILE A 343 -4.77 3.51 -13.94
N PRO A 344 -4.73 3.85 -15.23
CA PRO A 344 -4.40 2.88 -16.28
C PRO A 344 -2.94 2.43 -16.17
N LEU A 345 -2.72 1.11 -16.12
CA LEU A 345 -1.40 0.50 -16.25
C LEU A 345 -0.92 0.59 -17.70
N VAL A 346 0.20 1.29 -17.93
CA VAL A 346 0.90 1.31 -19.21
C VAL A 346 2.20 0.52 -19.07
N PHE A 347 2.33 -0.56 -19.85
CA PHE A 347 3.56 -1.33 -19.96
C PHE A 347 4.41 -0.77 -21.09
N ASP A 348 5.43 0.02 -20.76
CA ASP A 348 6.46 0.39 -21.71
C ASP A 348 7.50 -0.72 -21.79
N TYR A 349 7.72 -1.28 -22.98
CA TYR A 349 8.84 -2.16 -23.26
C TYR A 349 9.86 -1.43 -24.12
N ASN A 350 11.10 -1.39 -23.66
CA ASN A 350 12.21 -0.81 -24.41
C ASN A 350 13.27 -1.88 -24.64
N ILE A 351 13.53 -2.21 -25.90
CA ILE A 351 14.55 -3.18 -26.30
C ILE A 351 15.81 -2.38 -26.62
N HIS A 352 16.89 -2.62 -25.88
CA HIS A 352 18.17 -1.97 -26.09
C HIS A 352 19.28 -3.00 -26.25
N THR A 353 20.04 -2.89 -27.33
CA THR A 353 21.26 -3.67 -27.59
C THR A 353 22.45 -2.96 -26.95
N GLY A 354 23.37 -3.73 -26.37
CA GLY A 354 24.60 -3.21 -25.79
C GLY A 354 25.75 -4.19 -25.95
N THR A 355 26.98 -3.69 -25.84
CA THR A 355 28.19 -4.51 -25.83
C THR A 355 28.82 -4.47 -24.44
N ARG A 356 29.18 -5.62 -23.88
CA ARG A 356 29.91 -5.74 -22.62
C ARG A 356 31.22 -6.49 -22.88
N TYR A 357 32.27 -6.06 -22.21
CA TYR A 357 33.54 -6.77 -22.21
C TYR A 357 33.63 -7.58 -20.93
N ALA A 358 33.58 -8.90 -21.06
CA ALA A 358 33.80 -9.84 -19.96
C ALA A 358 34.98 -10.73 -20.32
N LEU A 359 35.97 -10.84 -19.42
CA LEU A 359 37.16 -11.69 -19.60
C LEU A 359 37.92 -11.46 -20.93
N GLY A 360 37.96 -10.22 -21.43
CA GLY A 360 38.66 -9.86 -22.67
C GLY A 360 37.91 -10.19 -23.96
N ILE A 361 36.66 -10.66 -23.88
CA ILE A 361 35.80 -10.98 -25.01
C ILE A 361 34.66 -9.94 -25.09
N GLN A 362 34.41 -9.41 -26.29
CA GLN A 362 33.30 -8.48 -26.54
C GLN A 362 32.02 -9.29 -26.76
N GLU A 363 31.07 -9.20 -25.83
CA GLU A 363 29.76 -9.84 -25.92
C GLU A 363 28.69 -8.80 -26.27
N GLU A 364 27.96 -9.02 -27.37
CA GLU A 364 26.71 -8.31 -27.65
C GLU A 364 25.59 -8.94 -26.82
N TYR A 365 24.86 -8.10 -26.08
CA TYR A 365 23.69 -8.52 -25.33
C TYR A 365 22.45 -7.72 -25.73
N LEU A 366 21.33 -8.42 -25.81
CA LEU A 366 20.00 -7.85 -25.99
C LEU A 366 19.38 -7.66 -24.61
N GLY A 367 19.24 -6.41 -24.17
CA GLY A 367 18.58 -6.07 -22.91
C GLY A 367 17.13 -5.68 -23.16
N LEU A 368 16.21 -6.24 -22.38
CA LEU A 368 14.79 -5.92 -22.44
C LEU A 368 14.39 -5.21 -21.15
N ARG A 369 14.07 -3.91 -21.24
CA ARG A 369 13.65 -3.11 -20.10
C ARG A 369 12.14 -2.92 -20.16
N MET A 370 11.44 -3.66 -19.31
CA MET A 370 10.01 -3.45 -19.08
C MET A 370 9.84 -2.44 -17.93
N THR A 371 9.08 -1.39 -18.20
CA THR A 371 8.74 -0.33 -17.25
C THR A 371 7.23 -0.19 -17.18
N ALA A 372 6.63 -0.63 -16.07
CA ALA A 372 5.24 -0.32 -15.77
C ALA A 372 5.12 1.13 -15.28
N ARG A 373 4.40 1.98 -16.04
CA ARG A 373 4.00 3.33 -15.66
C ARG A 373 2.49 3.38 -15.41
N TYR A 374 2.07 4.28 -14.55
CA TYR A 374 0.69 4.49 -14.11
C TYR A 374 0.33 5.94 -14.35
#